data_AF-A0A7W2H6F1-F1
#
_entry.id   AF-A0A7W2H6F1-F1
#
_cell.length_a   1.000
_cell.length_b   1.000
_cell.length_c   1.000
_cell.angle_alpha   90.00
_cell.angle_beta   90.00
_cell.angle_gamma   90.00
#
_symmetry.space_group_name_H-M   'P 1'
#
loop_
_entity.id
_entity.type
_entity.pdbx_description
1 polymer ?
#
loop_
_entity_poly.entity_id
_entity_poly.type
_entity_poly.pdbx_seq_one_letter_code
_entity_poly.pdbx_strand_id
1 'polypeptide(L)' 'MAEMTDQQRQTFLSEVRVGVLAIERSDKGPLCAPVWYRYSEDTGFEIAM' A
#
# COMPACT_ATOMS: atom_id res chain seq x y z
N MET A 1 11.80 -16.84 0.63
CA MET A 1 10.37 -16.45 0.54
C MET A 1 9.93 -16.68 -0.90
N ALA A 2 8.73 -17.19 -1.12
CA ALA A 2 8.21 -17.31 -2.48
C ALA A 2 7.90 -15.90 -3.02
N GLU A 3 8.34 -15.63 -4.25
CA GLU A 3 8.01 -14.39 -4.95
C GLU A 3 6.56 -14.46 -5.45
N MET A 4 5.80 -13.38 -5.26
CA MET A 4 4.45 -13.30 -5.81
C MET A 4 4.54 -13.03 -7.30
N THR A 5 3.72 -13.72 -8.09
CA THR A 5 3.44 -13.27 -9.46
C THR A 5 2.67 -11.96 -9.43
N ASP A 6 2.65 -11.23 -10.55
CA ASP A 6 1.87 -10.00 -10.66
C ASP A 6 0.40 -10.24 -10.33
N GLN A 7 -0.19 -11.32 -10.85
CA GLN A 7 -1.58 -11.69 -10.55
C GLN A 7 -1.82 -11.95 -9.05
N GLN A 8 -0.89 -12.63 -8.38
CA GLN A 8 -0.98 -12.88 -6.94
C GLN A 8 -0.90 -11.57 -6.15
N ARG A 9 -0.02 -10.65 -6.56
CA ARG A 9 0.08 -9.31 -5.99
C ARG A 9 -1.21 -8.53 -6.19
N GLN A 10 -1.80 -8.52 -7.39
CA GLN A 10 -3.06 -7.82 -7.66
C GLN A 10 -4.20 -8.34 -6.78
N THR A 11 -4.35 -9.67 -6.68
CA THR A 11 -5.37 -10.30 -5.83
C THR A 11 -5.13 -9.97 -4.36
N PHE A 12 -3.88 -10.01 -3.90
CA PHE A 12 -3.56 -9.69 -2.51
C PHE A 12 -3.90 -8.24 -2.16
N LEU A 13 -3.57 -7.29 -3.04
CA LEU A 13 -3.77 -5.86 -2.79
C LEU A 13 -5.24 -5.45 -2.85
N SER A 14 -6.09 -6.13 -3.63
CA SER A 14 -7.51 -5.76 -3.79
C SER A 14 -8.42 -6.17 -2.62
N GLU A 15 -7.95 -7.01 -1.71
CA GLU A 15 -8.67 -7.36 -0.48
C GLU A 15 -8.73 -6.18 0.52
N VAL A 16 -9.67 -6.24 1.47
CA VAL A 16 -9.77 -5.25 2.56
C VAL A 16 -8.57 -5.38 3.50
N ARG A 17 -7.66 -4.40 3.45
CA ARG A 17 -6.42 -4.39 4.24
C ARG A 17 -6.07 -2.98 4.69
N VAL A 18 -5.15 -2.93 5.66
CA VAL A 18 -4.47 -1.70 6.09
C VAL A 18 -3.06 -1.70 5.53
N GLY A 19 -2.68 -0.62 4.85
CA GLY A 19 -1.33 -0.37 4.37
C GLY A 19 -0.54 0.46 5.36
N VAL A 20 0.78 0.50 5.20
CA VAL A 20 1.65 1.44 5.92
C VAL A 20 2.17 2.47 4.92
N LEU A 21 1.69 3.71 5.04
CA LEU A 21 2.21 4.82 4.24
C LEU A 21 3.46 5.38 4.93
N ALA A 22 4.60 5.27 4.26
CA ALA A 22 5.87 5.85 4.71
C ALA A 22 6.16 7.13 3.93
N ILE A 23 6.29 8.26 4.65
CA ILE A 23 6.57 9.57 4.08
C ILE A 23 7.95 10.03 4.57
N GLU A 24 8.83 10.40 3.63
CA GLU A 24 10.15 10.94 3.93
C GLU A 24 10.06 12.23 4.76
N ARG A 25 11.03 12.45 5.64
CA ARG A 25 11.21 13.69 6.41
C ARG A 25 12.68 14.08 6.38
N SER A 26 12.95 15.37 6.20
CA SER A 26 14.31 15.89 5.99
C SER A 26 15.28 15.58 7.14
N ASP A 27 14.83 15.70 8.40
CA ASP A 27 15.71 15.63 9.58
C ASP A 27 15.26 14.55 10.59
N LYS A 28 14.45 13.59 10.14
CA LYS A 28 13.88 12.52 10.99
C LYS A 28 13.75 11.24 10.16
N GLY A 29 13.60 10.09 10.83
CA GLY A 29 13.15 8.87 10.14
C GLY A 29 11.80 9.08 9.43
N PRO A 30 11.39 8.21 8.49
CA PRO A 30 10.11 8.37 7.79
C PRO A 30 8.93 8.39 8.77
N LEU A 31 7.88 9.16 8.45
CA LEU A 31 6.59 9.04 9.12
C LEU A 31 5.90 7.80 8.57
N CYS A 32 5.67 6.79 9.40
CA CYS A 32 4.93 5.60 9.04
C CYS A 32 3.55 5.66 9.69
N ALA A 33 2.49 5.72 8.89
CA ALA A 33 1.11 5.74 9.37
C ALA A 33 0.32 4.57 8.78
N PRO A 34 -0.52 3.88 9.59
CA PRO A 34 -1.48 2.93 9.05
C PRO A 34 -2.57 3.67 8.28
N VAL A 35 -2.92 3.18 7.10
CA VAL A 35 -3.97 3.75 6.25
C VAL A 35 -4.92 2.67 5.76
N TRP A 36 -6.21 2.97 5.79
CA TRP A 36 -7.17 2.24 4.96
C TRP A 36 -6.96 2.68 3.51
N TYR A 37 -6.89 1.71 2.61
CA TYR A 37 -6.71 1.98 1.19
C TYR A 37 -7.72 1.19 0.36
N ARG A 38 -7.98 1.69 -0.84
CA ARG A 38 -8.59 0.93 -1.93
C ARG A 38 -7.55 0.74 -3.01
N TYR A 39 -7.49 -0.46 -3.59
CA TYR A 39 -6.59 -0.76 -4.71
C TYR A 39 -7.39 -1.17 -5.94
N SER A 40 -7.05 -0.60 -7.10
CA SER A 40 -7.47 -1.08 -8.41
C SER A 40 -6.28 -1.15 -9.35
N GLU A 41 -6.34 -2.02 -10.35
CA GLU A 41 -5.28 -2.10 -11.36
C GLU A 41 -5.21 -0.82 -12.23
N ASP A 42 -6.36 -0.19 -12.49
CA ASP A 42 -6.45 1.00 -13.33
C ASP A 42 -5.94 2.28 -12.66
N THR A 43 -6.10 2.41 -11.34
CA THR A 43 -5.84 3.65 -10.59
C THR A 43 -4.72 3.51 -9.55
N GLY A 44 -4.39 2.27 -9.15
CA GLY A 44 -3.43 1.99 -8.09
C GLY A 44 -4.05 2.17 -6.71
N PHE A 45 -3.28 2.74 -5.77
CA PHE A 45 -3.73 2.98 -4.41
C PHE A 45 -4.48 4.29 -4.29
N GLU A 46 -5.69 4.22 -3.77
CA GLU A 46 -6.45 5.35 -3.30
C GLU A 46 -6.54 5.32 -1.78
N ILE A 47 -6.23 6.46 -1.17
CA ILE A 47 -6.30 6.64 0.28
C ILE A 47 -7.38 7.69 0.52
N ALA A 48 -8.47 7.32 1.17
CA ALA A 48 -9.48 8.27 1.58
C ALA A 48 -8.93 9.08 2.77
N MET A 49 -8.74 10.39 2.56
CA MET A 49 -8.43 11.34 3.63
C MET A 49 -9.70 11.91 4.24
#